data_AF-A0A961U736-F1
#
_entry.id   AF-A0A961U736-F1
#
_cell.length_a   1.000
_cell.length_b   1.000
_cell.length_c   1.000
_cell.angle_alpha   90.00
_cell.angle_beta   90.00
_cell.angle_gamma   90.00
#
_symmetry.space_group_name_H-M   'P 1'
#
loop_
_entity.id
_entity.type
_entity.pdbx_description
1 polymer ?
#
loop_
_entity_poly.entity_id
_entity_poly.type
_entity_poly.pdbx_seq_one_letter_code
_entity_poly.pdbx_strand_id
1 'polypeptide(L)'
;TKLGQTDYAAEIAQIRASGADVVFFFLPGGMGISFLKQYADSGVGLPVVGPAFSFDQGILQAVGAAALGVKNTSQWSKDLDNEANKAFVESFKAKYGRLPSLYASQGFDTALLLISALNKADVADHDGFRKALEAADFASTRGAFKFGPNHHPIQNIYVREVIKEGDVFTNKIIGTALENHADVYAAECKM
;
A
#
# COMPACT_ATOMS: atom_id res chain seq x y z
N THR A 1 13.41 5.79 15.27
CA THR A 1 12.85 7.10 14.86
C THR A 1 11.65 7.44 15.74
N LYS A 2 11.28 8.72 15.83
CA LYS A 2 10.11 9.24 16.57
C LYS A 2 9.02 9.70 15.60
N LEU A 3 7.75 9.66 16.02
CA LEU A 3 6.65 10.20 15.23
C LEU A 3 6.85 11.70 14.98
N GLY A 4 6.74 12.12 13.72
CA GLY A 4 6.93 13.51 13.30
C GLY A 4 8.39 13.95 13.11
N GLN A 5 9.35 13.01 13.21
CA GLN A 5 10.77 13.31 12.98
C GLN A 5 11.02 13.75 11.53
N THR A 6 11.84 14.79 11.36
CA THR A 6 12.21 15.34 10.04
C THR A 6 13.71 15.36 9.78
N ASP A 7 14.55 15.13 10.79
CA ASP A 7 16.01 15.00 10.69
C ASP A 7 16.40 13.55 11.01
N TYR A 8 17.16 12.92 10.11
CA TYR A 8 17.56 11.53 10.16
C TYR A 8 19.08 11.35 10.09
N ALA A 9 19.88 12.41 10.31
CA ALA A 9 21.33 12.34 10.21
C ALA A 9 21.94 11.28 11.14
N ALA A 10 21.40 11.15 12.36
CA ALA A 10 21.87 10.17 13.34
C ALA A 10 21.59 8.73 12.89
N GLU A 11 20.37 8.44 12.42
CA GLU A 11 20.02 7.12 11.90
C GLU A 11 20.83 6.77 10.65
N ILE A 12 21.06 7.72 9.75
CA ILE A 12 21.88 7.52 8.55
C ILE A 12 23.34 7.22 8.93
N ALA A 13 23.89 7.90 9.94
CA ALA A 13 25.24 7.58 10.44
C ALA A 13 25.32 6.16 11.02
N GLN A 14 24.28 5.71 11.74
CA GLN A 14 24.19 4.33 12.24
C GLN A 14 24.08 3.32 11.09
N ILE A 15 23.28 3.61 10.06
CA ILE A 15 23.17 2.76 8.87
C ILE A 15 24.54 2.60 8.21
N ARG A 16 25.29 3.70 8.03
CA ARG A 16 26.64 3.65 7.45
C ARG A 16 27.59 2.74 8.23
N ALA A 17 27.48 2.74 9.56
CA ALA A 17 28.34 1.95 10.44
C ALA A 17 27.85 0.51 10.66
N SER A 18 26.66 0.15 10.16
CA SER A 18 25.98 -1.10 10.53
C SER A 18 26.57 -2.37 9.90
N GLY A 19 27.24 -2.25 8.75
CA GLY A 19 27.62 -3.41 7.93
C GLY A 19 26.44 -4.13 7.28
N ALA A 20 25.25 -3.52 7.24
CA ALA A 20 24.07 -4.09 6.60
C ALA A 20 24.17 -4.09 5.07
N ASP A 21 23.53 -5.07 4.44
CA ASP A 21 23.40 -5.13 2.98
C ASP A 21 22.21 -4.32 2.45
N VAL A 22 21.20 -4.07 3.29
CA VAL A 22 19.91 -3.47 2.92
C VAL A 22 19.34 -2.66 4.09
N VAL A 23 18.65 -1.56 3.77
CA VAL A 23 17.87 -0.77 4.73
C VAL A 23 16.38 -1.10 4.57
N PHE A 24 15.77 -1.70 5.59
CA PHE A 24 14.30 -1.74 5.70
C PHE A 24 13.80 -0.47 6.38
N PHE A 25 12.82 0.20 5.77
CA PHE A 25 12.33 1.49 6.24
C PHE A 25 10.79 1.57 6.17
N PHE A 26 10.19 2.06 7.26
CA PHE A 26 8.78 2.43 7.33
C PHE A 26 8.62 3.81 7.97
N LEU A 27 8.50 4.83 7.13
CA LEU A 27 8.10 6.17 7.49
C LEU A 27 7.10 6.69 6.43
N PRO A 28 5.81 6.81 6.75
CA PRO A 28 4.81 7.31 5.80
C PRO A 28 4.84 8.85 5.71
N GLY A 29 4.25 9.39 4.64
CA GLY A 29 4.02 10.83 4.51
C GLY A 29 5.30 11.66 4.51
N GLY A 30 5.25 12.83 5.16
CA GLY A 30 6.38 13.77 5.25
C GLY A 30 7.65 13.16 5.85
N MET A 31 7.52 12.22 6.78
CA MET A 31 8.67 11.53 7.38
C MET A 31 9.45 10.71 6.34
N GLY A 32 8.74 9.99 5.47
CA GLY A 32 9.35 9.25 4.36
C GLY A 32 10.02 10.15 3.33
N ILE A 33 9.40 11.30 3.03
CA ILE A 33 9.99 12.30 2.14
C ILE A 33 11.31 12.83 2.71
N SER A 34 11.32 13.23 3.98
CA SER A 34 12.52 13.74 4.64
C SER A 34 13.64 12.69 4.68
N PHE A 35 13.32 11.45 5.08
CA PHE A 35 14.31 10.38 5.16
C PHE A 35 14.92 10.05 3.79
N LEU A 36 14.10 9.81 2.76
CA LEU A 36 14.60 9.39 1.44
C LEU A 36 15.48 10.46 0.79
N LYS A 37 15.15 11.74 0.96
CA LYS A 37 16.00 12.84 0.47
C LYS A 37 17.33 12.89 1.19
N GLN A 38 17.32 12.88 2.52
CA GLN A 38 18.56 12.87 3.31
C GLN A 38 19.40 11.62 3.05
N TYR A 39 18.76 10.47 2.88
CA TYR A 39 19.44 9.22 2.56
C TYR A 39 20.13 9.30 1.19
N ALA A 40 19.44 9.80 0.16
CA ALA A 40 20.03 10.02 -1.16
C ALA A 40 21.21 11.01 -1.11
N ASP A 41 21.07 12.10 -0.34
CA ASP A 41 22.12 13.12 -0.19
C ASP A 41 23.31 12.64 0.68
N SER A 42 23.11 11.60 1.49
CA SER A 42 24.14 11.10 2.42
C SER A 42 25.29 10.37 1.74
N GLY A 43 25.10 9.90 0.50
CA GLY A 43 26.05 9.01 -0.18
C GLY A 43 26.13 7.60 0.42
N VAL A 44 25.20 7.20 1.30
CA VAL A 44 25.02 5.79 1.68
C VAL A 44 24.38 5.07 0.48
N GLY A 45 25.10 4.11 -0.09
CA GLY A 45 24.69 3.40 -1.32
C GLY A 45 23.90 2.10 -1.09
N LEU A 46 23.49 1.79 0.15
CA LEU A 46 22.75 0.56 0.42
C LEU A 46 21.34 0.64 -0.19
N PRO A 47 20.81 -0.44 -0.78
CA PRO A 47 19.45 -0.49 -1.26
C PRO A 47 18.46 -0.28 -0.12
N VAL A 48 17.43 0.52 -0.38
CA VAL A 48 16.30 0.72 0.53
C VAL A 48 15.14 -0.17 0.07
N VAL A 49 14.46 -0.81 1.01
CA VAL A 49 13.20 -1.54 0.82
C VAL A 49 12.21 -1.19 1.93
N GLY A 50 10.94 -1.47 1.71
CA GLY A 50 9.93 -1.24 2.74
C GLY A 50 8.52 -1.56 2.28
N PRO A 51 7.51 -1.29 3.12
CA PRO A 51 6.12 -1.40 2.74
C PRO A 51 5.69 -0.21 1.89
N ALA A 52 4.63 -0.40 1.12
CA ALA A 52 4.08 0.59 0.19
C ALA A 52 3.71 1.94 0.81
N PHE A 53 3.45 2.01 2.11
CA PHE A 53 3.08 3.22 2.83
C PHE A 53 4.15 4.33 2.74
N SER A 54 5.41 3.92 2.62
CA SER A 54 6.54 4.83 2.45
C SER A 54 6.87 5.13 0.98
N PHE A 55 6.13 4.52 0.05
CA PHE A 55 6.27 4.68 -1.39
C PHE A 55 4.88 4.89 -2.02
N ASP A 56 4.00 5.57 -1.30
CA ASP A 56 2.63 5.83 -1.74
C ASP A 56 2.60 6.86 -2.88
N GLN A 57 1.65 6.71 -3.79
CA GLN A 57 1.49 7.62 -4.92
C GLN A 57 1.32 9.08 -4.51
N GLY A 58 0.77 9.35 -3.32
CA GLY A 58 0.60 10.69 -2.78
C GLY A 58 1.90 11.40 -2.41
N ILE A 59 3.02 10.68 -2.22
CA ILE A 59 4.30 11.27 -1.84
C ILE A 59 5.40 11.11 -2.91
N LEU A 60 5.27 10.14 -3.81
CA LEU A 60 6.34 9.81 -4.77
C LEU A 60 6.79 11.01 -5.62
N GLN A 61 5.88 11.90 -6.00
CA GLN A 61 6.27 13.10 -6.76
C GLN A 61 7.14 14.06 -5.93
N ALA A 62 6.89 14.15 -4.62
CA ALA A 62 7.66 14.99 -3.71
C ALA A 62 9.02 14.37 -3.33
N VAL A 63 9.09 13.03 -3.29
CA VAL A 63 10.35 12.29 -3.12
C VAL A 63 11.21 12.39 -4.38
N GLY A 64 10.59 12.19 -5.56
CA GLY A 64 11.25 12.26 -6.86
C GLY A 64 12.26 11.12 -7.06
N ALA A 65 13.38 11.46 -7.69
CA ALA A 65 14.42 10.50 -8.09
C ALA A 65 15.06 9.75 -6.91
N ALA A 66 14.98 10.27 -5.68
CA ALA A 66 15.48 9.61 -4.48
C ALA A 66 14.80 8.26 -4.18
N ALA A 67 13.61 8.01 -4.72
CA ALA A 67 12.92 6.73 -4.59
C ALA A 67 13.08 5.81 -5.81
N LEU A 68 13.69 6.27 -6.91
CA LEU A 68 13.73 5.51 -8.16
C LEU A 68 14.45 4.16 -7.96
N GLY A 69 13.86 3.08 -8.46
CA GLY A 69 14.39 1.72 -8.35
C GLY A 69 14.15 1.05 -6.99
N VAL A 70 13.58 1.75 -6.01
CA VAL A 70 13.28 1.17 -4.70
C VAL A 70 12.19 0.10 -4.84
N LYS A 71 12.50 -1.10 -4.34
CA LYS A 71 11.57 -2.22 -4.27
C LYS A 71 10.79 -2.17 -2.97
N ASN A 72 9.47 -2.29 -3.06
CA ASN A 72 8.57 -2.24 -1.92
C ASN A 72 7.39 -3.21 -2.08
N THR A 73 6.74 -3.55 -0.97
CA THR A 73 5.63 -4.52 -0.98
C THR A 73 4.28 -3.85 -0.76
N SER A 74 3.27 -4.25 -1.55
CA SER A 74 1.90 -3.73 -1.45
C SER A 74 0.86 -4.81 -1.73
N GLN A 75 -0.30 -4.69 -1.11
CA GLN A 75 -1.50 -5.45 -1.46
C GLN A 75 -2.19 -4.94 -2.74
N TRP A 76 -1.79 -3.77 -3.26
CA TRP A 76 -2.41 -3.14 -4.43
C TRP A 76 -1.42 -2.35 -5.27
N SER A 77 -1.66 -2.28 -6.59
CA SER A 77 -0.98 -1.37 -7.51
C SER A 77 -1.91 -0.98 -8.66
N LYS A 78 -1.65 0.18 -9.28
CA LYS A 78 -2.47 0.71 -10.39
C LYS A 78 -2.52 -0.22 -11.61
N ASP A 79 -1.50 -1.05 -11.77
CA ASP A 79 -1.27 -1.93 -12.92
C ASP A 79 -1.75 -3.38 -12.69
N LEU A 80 -2.54 -3.63 -11.64
CA LEU A 80 -3.24 -4.91 -11.51
C LEU A 80 -4.23 -5.12 -12.68
N ASP A 81 -4.11 -6.28 -13.33
CA ASP A 81 -4.89 -6.62 -14.51
C ASP A 81 -6.23 -7.27 -14.15
N ASN A 82 -7.16 -6.46 -13.65
CA ASN A 82 -8.56 -6.85 -13.44
C ASN A 82 -9.50 -5.69 -13.78
N GLU A 83 -10.75 -6.00 -14.12
CA GLU A 83 -11.73 -5.01 -14.60
C GLU A 83 -12.04 -3.94 -13.54
N ALA A 84 -12.23 -4.34 -12.29
CA ALA A 84 -12.51 -3.42 -11.18
C ALA A 84 -11.38 -2.40 -10.98
N ASN A 85 -10.12 -2.85 -11.05
CA ASN A 85 -8.96 -1.98 -10.93
C ASN A 85 -8.81 -1.04 -12.12
N LYS A 86 -8.99 -1.53 -13.36
CA LYS A 86 -8.94 -0.69 -14.56
C LYS A 86 -9.98 0.44 -14.48
N ALA A 87 -11.23 0.09 -14.15
CA ALA A 87 -12.31 1.06 -13.99
C ALA A 87 -12.05 2.06 -12.85
N PHE A 88 -11.52 1.59 -11.72
CA PHE A 88 -11.13 2.45 -10.61
C PHE A 88 -10.03 3.43 -11.02
N VAL A 89 -8.94 2.96 -11.62
CA VAL A 89 -7.81 3.82 -12.03
C VAL A 89 -8.25 4.84 -13.07
N GLU A 90 -9.03 4.43 -14.06
CA GLU A 90 -9.55 5.32 -15.09
C GLU A 90 -10.47 6.41 -14.51
N SER A 91 -11.50 6.01 -13.76
CA SER A 91 -12.47 6.94 -13.17
C SER A 91 -11.82 7.88 -12.14
N PHE A 92 -10.86 7.39 -11.35
CA PHE A 92 -10.12 8.20 -10.40
C PHE A 92 -9.27 9.27 -11.12
N LYS A 93 -8.55 8.88 -12.18
CA LYS A 93 -7.77 9.83 -12.98
C LYS A 93 -8.66 10.89 -13.62
N ALA A 94 -9.80 10.48 -14.19
CA ALA A 94 -10.75 11.40 -14.81
C ALA A 94 -11.30 12.42 -13.80
N LYS A 95 -11.60 12.00 -12.57
CA LYS A 95 -12.17 12.87 -11.53
C LYS A 95 -11.14 13.77 -10.85
N TYR A 96 -9.94 13.26 -10.59
CA TYR A 96 -8.97 13.93 -9.71
C TYR A 96 -7.70 14.41 -10.43
N GLY A 97 -7.54 14.12 -11.73
CA GLY A 97 -6.40 14.56 -12.52
C GLY A 97 -5.05 13.96 -12.09
N ARG A 98 -5.06 12.87 -11.30
CA ARG A 98 -3.86 12.19 -10.80
C ARG A 98 -4.06 10.68 -10.67
N LEU A 99 -2.96 9.94 -10.54
CA LEU A 99 -3.02 8.51 -10.20
C LEU A 99 -3.57 8.28 -8.78
N PRO A 100 -4.35 7.21 -8.56
CA PRO A 100 -4.79 6.80 -7.23
C PRO A 100 -3.62 6.29 -6.37
N SER A 101 -3.74 6.51 -5.07
CA SER A 101 -2.88 5.91 -4.03
C SER A 101 -3.42 4.54 -3.60
N LEU A 102 -2.59 3.78 -2.88
CA LEU A 102 -3.07 2.55 -2.24
C LEU A 102 -4.18 2.84 -1.20
N TYR A 103 -4.12 4.02 -0.57
CA TYR A 103 -5.17 4.48 0.34
C TYR A 103 -6.48 4.77 -0.38
N ALA A 104 -6.41 5.29 -1.61
CA ALA A 104 -7.59 5.52 -2.43
C ALA A 104 -8.25 4.20 -2.84
N SER A 105 -7.46 3.16 -3.18
CA SER A 105 -8.03 1.84 -3.49
C SER A 105 -8.66 1.18 -2.26
N GLN A 106 -8.06 1.34 -1.07
CA GLN A 106 -8.66 0.89 0.20
C GLN A 106 -10.01 1.59 0.48
N GLY A 107 -10.09 2.90 0.27
CA GLY A 107 -11.34 3.65 0.41
C GLY A 107 -12.40 3.22 -0.60
N PHE A 108 -11.99 2.97 -1.85
CA PHE A 108 -12.89 2.51 -2.91
C PHE A 108 -13.44 1.10 -2.61
N ASP A 109 -12.58 0.15 -2.26
CA ASP A 109 -12.99 -1.19 -1.84
C ASP A 109 -13.94 -1.14 -0.63
N THR A 110 -13.66 -0.28 0.36
CA THR A 110 -14.53 -0.11 1.54
C THR A 110 -15.92 0.36 1.14
N ALA A 111 -16.03 1.31 0.20
CA ALA A 111 -17.31 1.77 -0.28
C ALA A 111 -18.07 0.65 -1.02
N LEU A 112 -17.38 -0.13 -1.86
CA LEU A 112 -17.99 -1.28 -2.55
C LEU A 112 -18.49 -2.35 -1.58
N LEU A 113 -17.71 -2.64 -0.53
CA LEU A 113 -18.11 -3.55 0.54
C LEU A 113 -19.36 -3.07 1.29
N LEU A 114 -19.43 -1.80 1.63
CA LEU A 114 -20.61 -1.24 2.30
C LEU A 114 -21.84 -1.31 1.39
N ILE A 115 -21.68 -0.98 0.10
CA ILE A 115 -22.77 -1.08 -0.88
C ILE A 115 -23.24 -2.52 -1.03
N SER A 116 -22.33 -3.50 -1.10
CA SER A 116 -22.74 -4.90 -1.22
C SER A 116 -23.50 -5.39 -0.01
N ALA A 117 -23.09 -4.99 1.20
CA ALA A 117 -23.80 -5.34 2.43
C ALA A 117 -25.19 -4.68 2.52
N LEU A 118 -25.30 -3.39 2.15
CA LEU A 118 -26.57 -2.65 2.11
C LEU A 118 -27.59 -3.26 1.16
N ASN A 119 -27.14 -3.94 0.10
CA ASN A 119 -28.02 -4.65 -0.82
C ASN A 119 -28.56 -5.98 -0.27
N LYS A 120 -28.04 -6.46 0.87
CA LYS A 120 -28.40 -7.77 1.45
C LYS A 120 -29.11 -7.67 2.79
N ALA A 121 -28.83 -6.62 3.57
CA ALA A 121 -29.39 -6.44 4.91
C ALA A 121 -29.55 -4.96 5.26
N ASP A 122 -30.55 -4.67 6.10
CA ASP A 122 -30.72 -3.35 6.72
C ASP A 122 -29.64 -3.14 7.79
N VAL A 123 -29.11 -1.92 7.92
CA VAL A 123 -28.11 -1.56 8.95
C VAL A 123 -28.67 -1.73 10.36
N ALA A 124 -29.99 -1.61 10.55
CA ALA A 124 -30.66 -1.87 11.81
C ALA A 124 -30.68 -3.36 12.21
N ASP A 125 -30.56 -4.28 11.24
CA ASP A 125 -30.28 -5.69 11.50
C ASP A 125 -28.77 -5.88 11.65
N HIS A 126 -28.24 -5.57 12.83
CA HIS A 126 -26.80 -5.59 13.10
C HIS A 126 -26.14 -6.94 12.78
N ASP A 127 -26.83 -8.06 13.03
CA ASP A 127 -26.27 -9.39 12.79
C ASP A 127 -26.35 -9.77 11.31
N GLY A 128 -27.47 -9.46 10.64
CA GLY A 128 -27.60 -9.63 9.20
C GLY A 128 -26.61 -8.78 8.42
N PHE A 129 -26.46 -7.51 8.81
CA PHE A 129 -25.52 -6.57 8.18
C PHE A 129 -24.07 -6.99 8.39
N ARG A 130 -23.70 -7.46 9.60
CA ARG A 130 -22.35 -8.01 9.86
C ARG A 130 -22.06 -9.21 8.98
N LYS A 131 -22.98 -10.18 8.88
CA LYS A 131 -22.82 -11.34 7.98
C LYS A 131 -22.69 -10.93 6.51
N ALA A 132 -23.42 -9.91 6.09
CA ALA A 132 -23.33 -9.39 4.73
C ALA A 132 -21.97 -8.73 4.44
N LEU A 133 -21.38 -8.03 5.41
CA LEU A 133 -20.01 -7.51 5.33
C LEU A 133 -18.97 -8.65 5.29
N GLU A 134 -19.10 -9.64 6.16
CA GLU A 134 -18.20 -10.81 6.21
C GLU A 134 -18.18 -11.59 4.89
N ALA A 135 -19.31 -11.63 4.18
CA ALA A 135 -19.42 -12.28 2.87
C ALA A 135 -18.58 -11.61 1.78
N ALA A 136 -18.24 -10.32 1.91
CA ALA A 136 -17.40 -9.57 0.99
C ALA A 136 -17.80 -9.71 -0.50
N ASP A 137 -19.11 -9.70 -0.80
CA ASP A 137 -19.68 -9.91 -2.14
C ASP A 137 -19.52 -8.66 -3.03
N PHE A 138 -18.27 -8.32 -3.40
CA PHE A 138 -17.96 -7.20 -4.28
C PHE A 138 -16.70 -7.46 -5.12
N ALA A 139 -16.61 -6.80 -6.27
CA ALA A 139 -15.41 -6.85 -7.10
C ALA A 139 -14.33 -5.89 -6.55
N SER A 140 -13.39 -6.42 -5.78
CA SER A 140 -12.27 -5.61 -5.25
C SER A 140 -11.31 -5.17 -6.35
N THR A 141 -10.77 -3.97 -6.20
CA THR A 141 -9.65 -3.46 -7.01
C THR A 141 -8.38 -4.32 -6.89
N ARG A 142 -8.28 -5.17 -5.87
CA ARG A 142 -7.16 -6.09 -5.65
C ARG A 142 -7.30 -7.41 -6.40
N GLY A 143 -8.45 -7.66 -7.04
CA GLY A 143 -8.82 -8.96 -7.59
C GLY A 143 -9.53 -9.82 -6.55
N ALA A 144 -9.13 -11.08 -6.42
CA ALA A 144 -9.71 -11.99 -5.43
C ALA A 144 -9.52 -11.43 -4.01
N PHE A 145 -10.64 -11.28 -3.29
CA PHE A 145 -10.67 -10.74 -1.94
C PHE A 145 -11.65 -11.55 -1.09
N LYS A 146 -11.25 -11.89 0.12
CA LYS A 146 -12.12 -12.44 1.15
C LYS A 146 -11.57 -12.08 2.52
N PHE A 147 -12.41 -12.09 3.54
CA PHE A 147 -11.95 -12.00 4.92
C PHE A 147 -11.49 -13.37 5.44
N GLY A 148 -10.46 -13.36 6.28
CA GLY A 148 -10.11 -14.46 7.16
C GLY A 148 -11.03 -14.50 8.38
N PRO A 149 -10.83 -15.51 9.25
CA PRO A 149 -11.67 -15.70 10.44
C PRO A 149 -11.55 -14.58 11.47
N ASN A 150 -10.61 -13.64 11.29
CA ASN A 150 -10.37 -12.49 12.14
C ASN A 150 -10.76 -11.15 11.48
N HIS A 151 -11.60 -11.21 10.44
CA HIS A 151 -11.99 -10.07 9.60
C HIS A 151 -10.83 -9.33 8.90
N HIS A 152 -9.61 -9.90 8.87
CA HIS A 152 -8.53 -9.36 8.06
C HIS A 152 -8.60 -9.90 6.62
N PRO A 153 -8.23 -9.11 5.61
CA PRO A 153 -8.19 -9.59 4.24
C PRO A 153 -7.20 -10.75 4.05
N ILE A 154 -7.65 -11.77 3.33
CA ILE A 154 -6.77 -12.75 2.68
C ILE A 154 -6.52 -12.22 1.27
N GLN A 155 -5.25 -11.90 0.96
CA GLN A 155 -4.91 -11.16 -0.26
C GLN A 155 -3.48 -11.46 -0.72
N ASN A 156 -3.20 -11.21 -2.00
CA ASN A 156 -1.83 -11.22 -2.50
C ASN A 156 -1.06 -10.02 -1.96
N ILE A 157 0.25 -10.20 -1.77
CA ILE A 157 1.22 -9.12 -1.56
C ILE A 157 2.19 -9.14 -2.75
N TYR A 158 2.29 -8.02 -3.44
CA TYR A 158 3.13 -7.85 -4.62
C TYR A 158 4.42 -7.14 -4.29
N VAL A 159 5.52 -7.53 -4.95
CA VAL A 159 6.71 -6.71 -5.04
C VAL A 159 6.51 -5.71 -6.17
N ARG A 160 6.76 -4.44 -5.87
CA ARG A 160 6.70 -3.34 -6.82
C ARG A 160 8.00 -2.58 -6.81
N GLU A 161 8.29 -1.93 -7.92
CA GLU A 161 9.43 -1.04 -8.08
C GLU A 161 8.96 0.37 -8.38
N VAL A 162 9.57 1.36 -7.72
CA VAL A 162 9.34 2.76 -8.06
C VAL A 162 10.02 3.05 -9.40
N ILE A 163 9.21 3.48 -10.37
CA ILE A 163 9.63 3.83 -11.72
C ILE A 163 9.20 5.26 -12.07
N LYS A 164 9.66 5.75 -13.21
CA LYS A 164 9.19 7.00 -13.81
C LYS A 164 8.46 6.70 -15.13
N GLU A 165 7.18 7.08 -15.21
CA GLU A 165 6.35 7.01 -16.42
C GLU A 165 6.13 8.45 -16.93
N GLY A 166 6.85 8.84 -17.99
CA GLY A 166 6.90 10.25 -18.41
C GLY A 166 7.49 11.13 -17.30
N ASP A 167 6.69 12.04 -16.76
CA ASP A 167 7.05 12.91 -15.63
C ASP A 167 6.51 12.46 -14.27
N VAL A 168 5.83 11.31 -14.22
CA VAL A 168 5.17 10.79 -13.02
C VAL A 168 6.03 9.71 -12.38
N PHE A 169 6.40 9.92 -11.11
CA PHE A 169 6.95 8.84 -10.28
C PHE A 169 5.83 7.96 -9.76
N THR A 170 5.92 6.66 -9.98
CA THR A 170 4.87 5.68 -9.64
C THR A 170 5.46 4.32 -9.34
N ASN A 171 4.62 3.36 -8.96
CA ASN A 171 5.03 1.97 -8.76
C ASN A 171 4.54 1.09 -9.92
N LYS A 172 5.36 0.09 -10.27
CA LYS A 172 5.01 -1.00 -11.18
C LYS A 172 5.23 -2.33 -10.50
N ILE A 173 4.31 -3.27 -10.66
CA ILE A 173 4.48 -4.64 -10.17
C ILE A 173 5.63 -5.31 -10.93
N ILE A 174 6.52 -5.95 -10.17
CA ILE A 174 7.62 -6.77 -10.72
C ILE A 174 7.51 -8.24 -10.32
N GLY A 175 6.59 -8.58 -9.43
CA GLY A 175 6.29 -9.96 -9.07
C GLY A 175 5.30 -10.06 -7.90
N THR A 176 4.85 -11.28 -7.62
CA THR A 176 4.04 -11.60 -6.44
C THR A 176 4.96 -12.13 -5.35
N ALA A 177 4.96 -11.48 -4.18
CA ALA A 177 5.75 -11.92 -3.01
C ALA A 177 5.03 -13.04 -2.24
N LEU A 178 3.73 -12.85 -2.00
CA LEU A 178 2.88 -13.78 -1.27
C LEU A 178 1.54 -13.91 -1.99
N GLU A 179 1.05 -15.13 -2.15
CA GLU A 179 -0.26 -15.42 -2.72
C GLU A 179 -1.26 -15.77 -1.60
N ASN A 180 -2.48 -15.22 -1.68
CA ASN A 180 -3.57 -15.51 -0.74
C ASN A 180 -3.13 -15.47 0.73
N HIS A 181 -2.34 -14.47 1.11
CA HIS A 181 -1.74 -14.37 2.42
C HIS A 181 -2.81 -13.99 3.46
N ALA A 182 -2.92 -14.81 4.50
CA ALA A 182 -3.68 -14.48 5.70
C ALA A 182 -2.75 -13.84 6.74
N ASP A 183 -3.30 -12.95 7.56
CA ASP A 183 -2.61 -12.43 8.74
C ASP A 183 -2.03 -13.57 9.60
N VAL A 184 -0.77 -13.43 10.03
CA VAL A 184 -0.04 -14.50 10.74
C VAL A 184 -0.63 -14.81 12.11
N TYR A 185 -1.39 -13.88 12.69
CA TYR A 185 -2.07 -14.04 13.98
C TYR A 185 -3.55 -14.42 13.82
N ALA A 186 -4.02 -14.73 12.60
CA ALA A 186 -5.43 -15.04 12.36
C ALA A 186 -5.93 -16.22 13.21
N ALA A 187 -5.07 -17.22 13.47
CA ALA A 187 -5.40 -18.37 14.31
C ALA A 187 -5.45 -18.03 15.82
N GLU A 188 -4.84 -16.94 16.25
CA GLU A 188 -4.83 -16.48 17.65
C GLU A 188 -6.03 -15.59 17.98
N CYS A 189 -6.73 -15.09 16.96
CA CYS A 189 -7.90 -14.26 17.12
C CYS A 189 -9.11 -15.09 17.56
N LYS A 190 -9.57 -14.85 18.79
CA LYS A 190 -10.84 -15.40 19.31
C LYS A 190 -11.93 -14.37 19.09
N MET A 191 -12.79 -14.60 18.10
CA MET A 191 -13.97 -13.77 17.82
C MET A 191 -15.25 -14.50 18.22
#